data_AF-A0A2G0VVH9-F1
#
_entry.id   AF-A0A2G0VVH9-F1
#
_cell.length_a   1.000
_cell.length_b   1.000
_cell.length_c   1.000
_cell.angle_alpha   90.00
_cell.angle_beta   90.00
_cell.angle_gamma   90.00
#
_symmetry.space_group_name_H-M   'P 1'
#
loop_
_entity.id
_entity.type
_entity.pdbx_description
1 polymer ?
#
loop_
_entity_poly.entity_id
_entity_poly.type
_entity_poly.pdbx_seq_one_letter_code
_entity_poly.pdbx_strand_id
1 'polypeptide(L)'
;MLIAYDLEKNKAELEPVLKALIYEVAEEELMEYLSYRVENASAVFKAERATREVLRPLLASSSVSNIFSIIWKAVKQADKSFEKGVFKGATHAGNWIPSAIVRIAEEEKQYEYDRLKGYKICQISEVIYSLILDDPDGSFKIPLSRYTAEVMRPVLEGISSAKDAKIA
;
A
#
# COMPACT_ATOMS: atom_id res chain seq x y z
N MET A 1 23.40 23.30 -17.12
CA MET A 1 23.71 23.58 -15.71
C MET A 1 22.55 23.04 -14.89
N LEU A 2 22.65 21.79 -14.44
CA LEU A 2 21.73 21.27 -13.43
C LEU A 2 22.10 21.97 -12.12
N ILE A 3 21.30 22.93 -11.69
CA ILE A 3 21.43 23.47 -10.35
C ILE A 3 21.17 22.30 -9.42
N ALA A 4 22.17 21.91 -8.62
CA ALA A 4 21.98 20.89 -7.61
C ALA A 4 20.82 21.33 -6.72
N TYR A 5 19.72 20.59 -6.76
CA TYR A 5 18.60 20.84 -5.86
C TYR A 5 19.07 20.48 -4.46
N ASP A 6 19.28 21.50 -3.64
CA ASP A 6 19.73 21.35 -2.25
C ASP A 6 18.56 20.76 -1.45
N LEU A 7 18.50 19.44 -1.41
CA LEU A 7 17.45 18.69 -0.70
C LEU A 7 17.37 19.11 0.76
N GLU A 8 18.46 19.54 1.40
CA GLU A 8 18.47 20.00 2.79
C GLU A 8 17.76 21.35 2.96
N LYS A 9 17.84 22.25 1.97
CA LYS A 9 17.23 23.59 2.08
C LYS A 9 15.79 23.67 1.63
N ASN A 10 15.33 22.74 0.81
CA ASN A 10 14.00 22.80 0.17
C ASN A 10 13.04 21.69 0.64
N LYS A 11 13.33 20.99 1.75
CA LYS A 11 12.53 19.85 2.23
C LYS A 11 11.03 20.17 2.38
N ALA A 12 10.68 21.36 2.85
CA ALA A 12 9.29 21.79 3.01
C ALA A 12 8.54 21.91 1.67
N GLU A 13 9.22 22.33 0.60
CA GLU A 13 8.62 22.43 -0.73
C GLU A 13 8.36 21.04 -1.36
N LEU A 14 9.05 20.01 -0.87
CA LEU A 14 8.88 18.63 -1.31
C LEU A 14 7.63 17.98 -0.70
N GLU A 15 7.08 18.49 0.39
CA GLU A 15 5.96 17.84 1.11
C GLU A 15 4.80 17.46 0.18
N PRO A 16 4.19 18.37 -0.62
CA PRO A 16 3.06 18.00 -1.46
C PRO A 16 3.42 16.98 -2.56
N VAL A 17 4.64 17.06 -3.10
CA VAL A 17 5.12 16.16 -4.17
C VAL A 17 5.42 14.77 -3.61
N LEU A 18 6.15 14.70 -2.48
CA LEU A 18 6.44 13.44 -1.79
C LEU A 18 5.16 12.78 -1.28
N LYS A 19 4.22 13.57 -0.75
CA LYS A 19 2.91 13.05 -0.35
C LYS A 19 2.20 12.41 -1.53
N ALA A 20 2.06 13.10 -2.66
CA ALA A 20 1.40 12.56 -3.84
C ALA A 20 2.09 11.27 -4.33
N LEU A 21 3.42 11.30 -4.42
CA LEU A 21 4.22 10.17 -4.87
C LEU A 21 4.10 8.95 -3.95
N ILE A 22 4.11 9.16 -2.63
CA ILE A 22 3.93 8.10 -1.64
C ILE A 22 2.58 7.39 -1.82
N TYR A 23 1.50 8.15 -2.06
CA TYR A 23 0.18 7.57 -2.29
C TYR A 23 0.11 6.80 -3.60
N GLU A 24 0.69 7.35 -4.67
CA GLU A 24 0.76 6.69 -5.97
C GLU A 24 1.55 5.38 -5.90
N VAL A 25 2.75 5.41 -5.31
CA VAL A 25 3.60 4.23 -5.15
C VAL A 25 2.92 3.16 -4.30
N ALA A 26 2.26 3.54 -3.21
CA ALA A 26 1.52 2.58 -2.39
C ALA A 26 0.35 1.94 -3.14
N GLU A 27 -0.39 2.70 -3.97
CA GLU A 27 -1.44 2.16 -4.82
C GLU A 27 -0.87 1.15 -5.83
N GLU A 28 0.24 1.48 -6.50
CA GLU A 28 0.89 0.58 -7.47
C GLU A 28 1.45 -0.68 -6.79
N GLU A 29 2.12 -0.57 -5.63
CA GLU A 29 2.59 -1.73 -4.87
C GLU A 29 1.44 -2.68 -4.50
N LEU A 30 0.27 -2.14 -4.14
CA LEU A 30 -0.92 -2.92 -3.83
C LEU A 30 -1.48 -3.63 -5.08
N MET A 31 -1.53 -2.93 -6.21
CA MET A 31 -2.01 -3.47 -7.48
C MET A 31 -1.07 -4.55 -8.03
N GLU A 32 0.24 -4.36 -7.91
CA GLU A 32 1.24 -5.34 -8.29
C GLU A 32 1.17 -6.58 -7.39
N TYR A 33 1.03 -6.38 -6.07
CA TYR A 33 0.83 -7.48 -5.14
C TYR A 33 -0.45 -8.27 -5.46
N LEU A 34 -1.57 -7.58 -5.76
CA LEU A 34 -2.80 -8.26 -6.18
C LEU A 34 -2.59 -9.08 -7.45
N SER A 35 -1.90 -8.52 -8.45
CA SER A 35 -1.60 -9.20 -9.71
C SER A 35 -0.81 -10.48 -9.45
N TYR A 36 0.26 -10.40 -8.66
CA TYR A 36 1.02 -11.57 -8.20
C TYR A 36 0.13 -12.61 -7.50
N ARG A 37 -0.78 -12.18 -6.62
CA ARG A 37 -1.69 -13.10 -5.92
C ARG A 37 -2.65 -13.81 -6.87
N VAL A 38 -3.15 -13.11 -7.89
CA VAL A 38 -4.09 -13.68 -8.88
C VAL A 38 -3.38 -14.60 -9.86
N GLU A 39 -2.16 -14.29 -10.30
CA GLU A 39 -1.35 -15.17 -11.16
C GLU A 39 -1.12 -16.56 -10.55
N ASN A 40 -1.16 -16.64 -9.21
CA ASN A 40 -1.01 -17.86 -8.43
C ASN A 40 -2.37 -18.47 -7.99
N ALA A 41 -3.49 -18.03 -8.58
CA ALA A 41 -4.84 -18.51 -8.29
C ALA A 41 -5.54 -19.01 -9.56
N SER A 42 -6.68 -19.69 -9.40
CA SER A 42 -7.51 -20.16 -10.52
C SER A 42 -8.46 -19.08 -11.08
N ALA A 43 -8.52 -17.91 -10.43
CA ALA A 43 -9.35 -16.79 -10.83
C ALA A 43 -8.70 -15.93 -11.93
N VAL A 44 -9.51 -15.32 -12.80
CA VAL A 44 -9.04 -14.38 -13.84
C VAL A 44 -9.49 -12.97 -13.47
N PHE A 45 -8.55 -12.10 -13.12
CA PHE A 45 -8.83 -10.73 -12.70
C PHE A 45 -8.89 -9.76 -13.89
N LYS A 46 -9.97 -8.99 -13.99
CA LYS A 46 -10.13 -7.92 -14.99
C LYS A 46 -10.72 -6.62 -14.41
N ALA A 47 -10.86 -6.54 -13.09
CA ALA A 47 -11.56 -5.45 -12.40
C ALA A 47 -10.61 -4.37 -11.87
N GLU A 48 -9.57 -4.02 -12.64
CA GLU A 48 -8.49 -3.12 -12.21
C GLU A 48 -8.99 -1.78 -11.65
N ARG A 49 -9.82 -1.09 -12.44
CA ARG A 49 -10.40 0.20 -12.04
C ARG A 49 -11.20 0.11 -10.74
N ALA A 50 -12.06 -0.91 -10.62
CA ALA A 50 -12.89 -1.11 -9.44
C ALA A 50 -12.04 -1.43 -8.21
N THR A 51 -10.95 -2.18 -8.37
CA THR A 51 -9.99 -2.41 -7.28
C THR A 51 -9.34 -1.11 -6.83
N ARG A 52 -8.84 -0.28 -7.76
CA ARG A 52 -8.23 1.01 -7.41
C ARG A 52 -9.21 1.92 -6.65
N GLU A 53 -10.47 1.95 -7.08
CA GLU A 53 -11.54 2.71 -6.42
C GLU A 53 -11.78 2.26 -4.95
N VAL A 54 -11.56 0.98 -4.62
CA VAL A 54 -11.69 0.49 -3.23
C VAL A 54 -10.40 0.55 -2.43
N LEU A 55 -9.22 0.52 -3.06
CA LEU A 55 -7.92 0.59 -2.35
C LEU A 55 -7.59 1.99 -1.87
N ARG A 56 -7.90 3.04 -2.66
CA ARG A 56 -7.57 4.43 -2.32
C ARG A 56 -8.13 4.89 -0.97
N PRO A 57 -9.41 4.64 -0.62
CA PRO A 57 -9.91 4.99 0.70
C PRO A 57 -9.23 4.22 1.83
N LEU A 58 -8.83 2.96 1.58
CA LEU A 58 -8.16 2.13 2.60
C LEU A 58 -6.77 2.67 2.94
N LEU A 59 -6.03 3.26 1.99
CA LEU A 59 -4.75 3.90 2.26
C LEU A 59 -4.83 5.01 3.31
N ALA A 60 -6.00 5.65 3.46
CA ALA A 60 -6.21 6.69 4.47
C ALA A 60 -6.46 6.13 5.88
N SER A 61 -6.86 4.87 6.03
CA SER A 61 -7.30 4.29 7.31
C SER A 61 -6.57 3.00 7.71
N SER A 62 -5.81 2.40 6.79
CA SER A 62 -5.07 1.15 6.97
C SER A 62 -3.63 1.29 6.50
N SER A 63 -2.72 0.60 7.18
CA SER A 63 -1.33 0.48 6.73
C SER A 63 -1.23 -0.38 5.46
N VAL A 64 -0.20 -0.16 4.65
CA VAL A 64 0.04 -0.95 3.42
C VAL A 64 0.13 -2.44 3.75
N SER A 65 0.80 -2.80 4.86
CA SER A 65 0.88 -4.16 5.38
C SER A 65 -0.49 -4.80 5.65
N ASN A 66 -1.42 -4.06 6.26
CA ASN A 66 -2.77 -4.56 6.50
C ASN A 66 -3.53 -4.75 5.17
N ILE A 67 -3.38 -3.83 4.23
CA ILE A 67 -4.05 -3.94 2.92
C ILE A 67 -3.50 -5.13 2.12
N PHE A 68 -2.20 -5.45 2.22
CA PHE A 68 -1.64 -6.69 1.66
C PHE A 68 -2.35 -7.94 2.22
N SER A 69 -2.59 -7.95 3.53
CA SER A 69 -3.34 -9.04 4.18
C SER A 69 -4.80 -9.13 3.69
N ILE A 70 -5.46 -7.99 3.51
CA ILE A 70 -6.82 -7.91 2.95
C ILE A 70 -6.86 -8.47 1.53
N ILE A 71 -5.94 -8.05 0.66
CA ILE A 71 -5.83 -8.54 -0.73
C ILE A 71 -5.58 -10.05 -0.73
N TRP A 72 -4.67 -10.54 0.10
CA TRP A 72 -4.38 -11.97 0.21
C TRP A 72 -5.62 -12.79 0.54
N LYS A 73 -6.39 -12.36 1.55
CA LYS A 73 -7.64 -13.01 1.95
C LYS A 73 -8.70 -12.94 0.84
N ALA A 74 -8.84 -11.79 0.19
CA ALA A 74 -9.81 -11.56 -0.88
C ALA A 74 -9.58 -12.51 -2.06
N VAL A 75 -8.33 -12.60 -2.53
CA VAL A 75 -7.95 -13.52 -3.62
C VAL A 75 -8.16 -14.98 -3.20
N LYS A 76 -7.71 -15.36 -2.00
CA LYS A 76 -7.92 -16.73 -1.47
C LYS A 76 -9.39 -17.11 -1.39
N GLN A 77 -10.27 -16.16 -1.07
CA GLN A 77 -11.70 -16.41 -1.00
C GLN A 77 -12.34 -16.53 -2.37
N ALA A 78 -11.94 -15.68 -3.33
CA ALA A 78 -12.38 -15.79 -4.71
C ALA A 78 -12.01 -17.16 -5.30
N ASP A 79 -10.77 -17.59 -5.08
CA ASP A 79 -10.23 -18.87 -5.54
C ASP A 79 -11.00 -20.06 -4.95
N LYS A 80 -11.13 -20.12 -3.62
CA LYS A 80 -11.92 -21.16 -2.94
C LYS A 80 -13.38 -21.22 -3.38
N SER A 81 -13.98 -20.07 -3.69
CA SER A 81 -15.38 -20.01 -4.12
C SER A 81 -15.53 -20.50 -5.56
N PHE A 82 -14.53 -20.27 -6.40
CA PHE A 82 -14.45 -20.84 -7.74
C PHE A 82 -14.26 -22.36 -7.70
N GLU A 83 -13.32 -22.86 -6.89
CA GLU A 83 -13.09 -24.31 -6.69
C GLU A 83 -14.35 -25.05 -6.21
N LYS A 84 -15.15 -24.40 -5.36
CA LYS A 84 -16.43 -24.94 -4.86
C LYS A 84 -17.59 -24.83 -5.84
N GLY A 85 -17.39 -24.25 -7.02
CA GLY A 85 -18.44 -24.04 -8.02
C GLY A 85 -19.46 -22.94 -7.67
N VAL A 86 -19.20 -22.11 -6.66
CA VAL A 86 -20.06 -20.95 -6.33
C VAL A 86 -20.03 -19.93 -7.46
N PHE A 87 -18.85 -19.68 -8.02
CA PHE A 87 -18.68 -18.87 -9.21
C PHE A 87 -18.66 -19.74 -10.46
N LYS A 88 -19.54 -19.43 -11.42
CA LYS A 88 -19.69 -20.17 -12.69
C LYS A 88 -18.52 -19.98 -13.68
N GLY A 89 -17.52 -19.15 -13.35
CA GLY A 89 -16.38 -18.90 -14.24
C GLY A 89 -15.25 -18.12 -13.55
N ALA A 90 -14.02 -18.37 -14.00
CA ALA A 90 -12.81 -17.78 -13.42
C ALA A 90 -12.83 -16.23 -13.45
N THR A 91 -13.37 -15.63 -14.51
CA THR A 91 -13.54 -14.17 -14.62
C THR A 91 -14.55 -13.62 -13.61
N HIS A 92 -15.63 -14.35 -13.32
CA HIS A 92 -16.60 -13.93 -12.31
C HIS A 92 -15.98 -13.96 -10.91
N ALA A 93 -15.20 -14.99 -10.60
CA ALA A 93 -14.46 -15.06 -9.35
C ALA A 93 -13.45 -13.91 -9.21
N GLY A 94 -12.66 -13.62 -10.25
CA GLY A 94 -11.68 -12.52 -10.21
C GLY A 94 -12.34 -11.14 -10.10
N ASN A 95 -13.46 -10.91 -10.80
CA ASN A 95 -14.17 -9.63 -10.73
C ASN A 95 -14.93 -9.41 -9.42
N TRP A 96 -15.04 -10.43 -8.58
CA TRP A 96 -15.61 -10.31 -7.23
C TRP A 96 -14.58 -9.86 -6.17
N ILE A 97 -13.28 -9.88 -6.51
CA ILE A 97 -12.19 -9.48 -5.60
C ILE A 97 -12.38 -8.07 -5.00
N PRO A 98 -12.76 -7.01 -5.76
CA PRO A 98 -12.98 -5.67 -5.17
C PRO A 98 -14.02 -5.68 -4.05
N SER A 99 -15.15 -6.37 -4.26
CA SER A 99 -16.19 -6.49 -3.24
C SER A 99 -15.72 -7.29 -2.02
N ALA A 100 -14.90 -8.32 -2.24
CA ALA A 100 -14.29 -9.08 -1.15
C ALA A 100 -13.31 -8.22 -0.34
N ILE A 101 -12.51 -7.37 -0.99
CA ILE A 101 -11.60 -6.41 -0.33
C ILE A 101 -12.40 -5.52 0.62
N VAL A 102 -13.50 -4.91 0.16
CA VAL A 102 -14.35 -4.04 1.00
C VAL A 102 -14.87 -4.80 2.22
N ARG A 103 -15.49 -5.97 2.01
CA ARG A 103 -16.05 -6.75 3.11
C ARG A 103 -14.99 -7.18 4.11
N ILE A 104 -13.82 -7.61 3.65
CA ILE A 104 -12.72 -8.04 4.52
C ILE A 104 -12.11 -6.85 5.27
N ALA A 105 -12.07 -5.66 4.67
CA ALA A 105 -11.61 -4.45 5.33
C ALA A 105 -12.53 -4.02 6.49
N GLU A 106 -13.82 -4.35 6.41
CA GLU A 106 -14.80 -4.12 7.49
C GLU A 106 -14.67 -5.14 8.65
N GLU A 107 -13.95 -6.25 8.46
CA GLU A 107 -13.73 -7.24 9.52
C GLU A 107 -12.66 -6.75 10.54
N GLU A 108 -12.96 -6.82 11.84
CA GLU A 108 -12.11 -6.25 12.91
C GLU A 108 -10.70 -6.87 13.04
N LYS A 109 -10.46 -8.07 12.50
CA LYS A 109 -9.14 -8.74 12.62
C LYS A 109 -8.20 -8.33 11.51
N GLN A 110 -7.49 -7.24 11.77
CA GLN A 110 -6.32 -6.79 11.03
C GLN A 110 -5.13 -7.71 11.33
N TYR A 111 -4.48 -8.23 10.28
CA TYR A 111 -3.26 -9.03 10.43
C TYR A 111 -2.16 -8.31 9.67
N GLU A 112 -1.05 -8.04 10.35
CA GLU A 112 0.11 -7.49 9.67
C GLU A 112 0.76 -8.53 8.76
N TYR A 113 0.98 -8.12 7.51
CA TYR A 113 1.82 -8.85 6.57
C TYR A 113 3.30 -8.54 6.83
N ASP A 114 4.13 -9.59 6.84
CA ASP A 114 5.58 -9.46 6.95
C ASP A 114 6.18 -9.23 5.55
N ARG A 115 6.73 -8.02 5.35
CA ARG A 115 7.33 -7.58 4.08
C ARG A 115 8.45 -8.52 3.60
N LEU A 116 9.12 -9.22 4.52
CA LEU A 116 10.28 -10.06 4.23
C LEU A 116 9.94 -11.46 3.70
N LYS A 117 8.66 -11.84 3.64
CA LYS A 117 8.23 -13.21 3.30
C LYS A 117 7.95 -13.49 1.83
N GLY A 118 8.35 -12.63 0.88
CA GLY A 118 8.37 -13.06 -0.52
C GLY A 118 8.36 -12.02 -1.62
N TYR A 119 8.52 -10.72 -1.36
CA TYR A 119 8.49 -9.71 -2.42
C TYR A 119 9.59 -8.65 -2.24
N LYS A 120 10.21 -8.23 -3.35
CA LYS A 120 11.27 -7.20 -3.33
C LYS A 120 10.64 -5.84 -3.07
N ILE A 121 11.24 -5.03 -2.20
CA ILE A 121 10.76 -3.67 -1.93
C ILE A 121 10.86 -2.84 -3.22
N CYS A 122 9.83 -2.03 -3.52
CA CYS A 122 9.87 -1.09 -4.63
C CYS A 122 11.06 -0.13 -4.45
N GLN A 123 11.86 0.05 -5.51
CA GLN A 123 13.05 0.90 -5.45
C GLN A 123 12.69 2.37 -5.19
N ILE A 124 11.53 2.82 -5.66
CA ILE A 124 11.04 4.18 -5.38
C ILE A 124 10.68 4.29 -3.89
N SER A 125 9.98 3.29 -3.33
CA SER A 125 9.73 3.21 -1.89
C SER A 125 11.02 3.22 -1.09
N GLU A 126 12.04 2.48 -1.51
CA GLU A 126 13.35 2.45 -0.85
C GLU A 126 14.02 3.82 -0.82
N VAL A 127 14.01 4.55 -1.95
CA VAL A 127 14.54 5.92 -2.03
C VAL A 127 13.76 6.87 -1.13
N ILE A 128 12.43 6.88 -1.20
CA ILE A 128 11.60 7.80 -0.40
C ILE A 128 11.78 7.50 1.09
N TYR A 129 11.55 6.26 1.49
CA TYR A 129 11.52 5.89 2.89
C TYR A 129 12.90 5.84 3.51
N SER A 130 13.88 5.20 2.86
CA SER A 130 15.20 5.01 3.48
C SER A 130 16.14 6.19 3.25
N LEU A 131 16.14 6.78 2.04
CA LEU A 131 17.14 7.81 1.70
C LEU A 131 16.66 9.23 1.97
N ILE A 132 15.38 9.52 1.77
CA ILE A 132 14.83 10.87 1.98
C ILE A 132 14.32 11.04 3.41
N LEU A 133 13.62 10.03 3.95
CA LEU A 133 12.94 10.12 5.25
C LEU A 133 13.64 9.39 6.40
N ASP A 134 14.73 8.66 6.13
CA ASP A 134 15.47 7.84 7.12
C ASP A 134 14.56 6.89 7.93
N ASP A 135 13.64 6.24 7.22
CA ASP A 135 12.60 5.39 7.81
C ASP A 135 12.19 4.21 6.89
N PRO A 136 13.02 3.16 6.79
CA PRO A 136 12.83 2.06 5.84
C PRO A 136 11.46 1.35 5.89
N ASP A 137 10.85 1.27 7.08
CA ASP A 137 9.52 0.67 7.29
C ASP A 137 8.37 1.66 7.20
N GLY A 138 8.64 2.96 7.12
CA GLY A 138 7.77 3.95 6.52
C GLY A 138 6.29 3.87 6.90
N SER A 139 5.46 4.05 5.87
CA SER A 139 4.02 3.84 5.88
C SER A 139 3.60 2.37 5.87
N PHE A 140 4.56 1.43 5.85
CA PHE A 140 4.21 0.02 5.73
C PHE A 140 3.43 -0.45 6.97
N LYS A 141 3.72 0.14 8.13
CA LYS A 141 3.14 -0.24 9.42
C LYS A 141 2.06 0.71 9.97
N ILE A 142 1.95 1.93 9.44
CA ILE A 142 0.90 2.88 9.86
C ILE A 142 0.15 3.45 8.65
N PRO A 143 -1.13 3.86 8.80
CA PRO A 143 -1.89 4.44 7.68
C PRO A 143 -1.19 5.64 7.04
N LEU A 144 -1.32 5.83 5.73
CA LEU A 144 -0.60 6.89 5.01
C LEU A 144 -0.97 8.30 5.46
N SER A 145 -2.23 8.51 5.78
CA SER A 145 -2.71 9.79 6.31
C SER A 145 -1.96 10.17 7.59
N ARG A 146 -1.84 9.21 8.50
CA ARG A 146 -1.10 9.32 9.76
C ARG A 146 0.38 9.52 9.51
N TYR A 147 0.98 8.68 8.67
CA TYR A 147 2.39 8.77 8.32
C TYR A 147 2.79 10.14 7.78
N THR A 148 2.01 10.64 6.81
CA THR A 148 2.33 11.91 6.15
C THR A 148 2.16 13.11 7.09
N ALA A 149 1.20 13.06 8.01
CA ALA A 149 0.96 14.12 8.98
C ALA A 149 1.93 14.10 10.18
N GLU A 150 2.17 12.92 10.75
CA GLU A 150 2.87 12.77 12.03
C GLU A 150 4.36 12.48 11.88
N VAL A 151 4.79 11.91 10.75
CA VAL A 151 6.20 11.51 10.55
C VAL A 151 6.85 12.32 9.43
N MET A 152 6.32 12.20 8.20
CA MET A 152 6.93 12.81 7.03
C MET A 152 7.04 14.33 7.17
N ARG A 153 5.95 15.00 7.54
CA ARG A 153 5.94 16.46 7.66
C ARG A 153 6.94 16.97 8.72
N PRO A 154 6.94 16.47 9.98
CA PRO A 154 7.96 16.88 10.95
C PRO A 154 9.41 16.62 10.52
N VAL A 155 9.67 15.53 9.80
CA VAL A 155 11.00 15.21 9.24
C VAL A 155 11.39 16.24 8.17
N LEU A 156 10.48 16.59 7.27
CA LEU A 156 10.73 17.58 6.22
C LEU A 156 10.87 19.00 6.78
N GLU A 157 10.15 19.33 7.86
CA GLU A 157 10.27 20.61 8.57
C GLU A 157 11.50 20.68 9.49
N GLY A 158 12.26 19.58 9.63
CA GLY A 158 13.45 19.51 10.50
C GLY A 158 13.10 19.55 12.00
N ILE A 159 11.86 19.24 12.36
CA ILE A 159 11.36 19.28 13.74
C ILE A 159 11.79 18.04 14.52
N SER A 160 11.77 16.86 13.89
CA SER A 160 12.12 15.58 14.53
C SER A 160 12.68 14.57 13.53
N SER A 161 13.37 13.55 14.05
CA SER A 161 13.69 12.36 13.25
C SER A 161 12.44 11.49 13.06
N ALA A 162 12.42 10.66 12.01
CA ALA A 162 11.29 9.75 11.78
C ALA A 162 11.08 8.77 12.93
N LYS A 163 12.18 8.34 13.57
CA LYS A 163 12.17 7.47 14.74
C LYS A 163 11.47 8.14 15.93
N ASP A 164 11.78 9.39 16.20
CA ASP A 164 11.18 10.13 17.31
C ASP A 164 9.71 10.44 17.04
N ALA A 165 9.38 10.77 15.78
CA ALA A 165 8.03 11.09 15.34
C ALA A 165 7.04 9.91 15.47
N LYS A 166 7.51 8.67 15.34
CA LYS A 166 6.66 7.46 15.49
C LYS A 166 6.32 7.10 16.94
N ILE A 167 7.05 7.65 17.91
CA ILE A 167 6.90 7.34 19.35
C ILE A 167 5.99 8.37 20.05
N ALA A 168 5.83 9.56 19.46
CA ALA A 168 4.94 10.62 19.93
C ALA A 168 3.46 10.31 19.65
#